data_AF-A0A1Z9QPE0-F1
#
_entry.id   AF-A0A1Z9QPE0-F1
#
_cell.length_a   1.000
_cell.length_b   1.000
_cell.length_c   1.000
_cell.angle_alpha   90.00
_cell.angle_beta   90.00
_cell.angle_gamma   90.00
#
_symmetry.space_group_name_H-M   'P 1'
#
loop_
_entity.id
_entity.type
_entity.pdbx_description
1 polymer ?
#
loop_
_entity_poly.entity_id
_entity_poly.type
_entity_poly.pdbx_seq_one_letter_code
_entity_poly.pdbx_strand_id
1 'polypeptide(L)'
;MDFAADFTAIDFETASHQPDSACQLGAVVVRDGQIVDQCMWMIRPEPLYFSQGNIRIHGITPAQVREESNFGDIWAEISNKIGNDCLVAHNASFDIKVLLACLRTHQKAIPEFHFTCTRAIARRTWPHHRRYGLKPLSNWLGIRFQHHDALEDSIACAKILLAAGIDREATSLEHLEQILKLNRGKAGDWGYRGASGKSKKRMSHTNPKATTPSSPAGLPFLFPNQLASGEKRVPKVAESEPEIDMQRILIRGEFVRPLSGKRIAFSGKLRCMSPSDAETLTARLGGTWQETVDQQTDYLVMGSSRKSSTSIDGPDNAHLAQCFSEAGHTVKVVDEQAFLKLVMSYD
;
A
#
# COMPACT_ATOMS: atom_id res chain seq x y z
N MET A 1 7.40 -10.13 14.53
CA MET A 1 7.73 -8.86 15.20
C MET A 1 6.62 -7.91 14.82
N ASP A 2 6.00 -7.27 15.81
CA ASP A 2 4.82 -6.44 15.58
C ASP A 2 5.27 -5.00 15.29
N PHE A 3 4.81 -4.44 14.17
CA PHE A 3 5.06 -3.06 13.79
C PHE A 3 4.12 -2.12 14.57
N ALA A 4 4.53 -1.71 15.76
CA ALA A 4 3.75 -0.84 16.65
C ALA A 4 3.83 0.63 16.21
N ALA A 5 3.01 0.99 15.22
CA ALA A 5 2.97 2.33 14.65
C ALA A 5 1.70 3.09 15.04
N ASP A 6 1.88 4.35 15.43
CA ASP A 6 0.80 5.30 15.73
C ASP A 6 0.79 6.43 14.70
N PHE A 7 -0.34 6.60 14.02
CA PHE A 7 -0.54 7.66 13.04
C PHE A 7 -2.03 7.80 12.68
N THR A 8 -2.36 8.87 11.95
CA THR A 8 -3.66 9.00 11.29
C THR A 8 -3.45 9.13 9.78
N ALA A 9 -3.98 8.19 9.00
CA ALA A 9 -3.98 8.30 7.55
C ALA A 9 -5.15 9.15 7.07
N ILE A 10 -4.91 10.04 6.12
CA ILE A 10 -5.91 10.93 5.56
C ILE A 10 -5.85 10.94 4.03
N ASP A 11 -6.98 11.27 3.43
CA ASP A 11 -7.13 11.52 1.99
C ASP A 11 -8.27 12.51 1.77
N PHE A 12 -8.10 13.43 0.81
CA PHE A 12 -9.12 14.41 0.45
C PHE A 12 -9.60 14.21 -0.99
N GLU A 13 -10.92 14.29 -1.18
CA GLU A 13 -11.50 14.58 -2.48
C GLU A 13 -11.81 16.08 -2.59
N THR A 14 -11.46 16.70 -3.72
CA THR A 14 -11.72 18.12 -3.98
C THR A 14 -12.78 18.29 -5.06
N ALA A 15 -13.65 19.29 -4.90
CA ALA A 15 -14.69 19.62 -5.88
C ALA A 15 -14.12 20.27 -7.15
N SER A 16 -12.93 20.87 -7.07
CA SER A 16 -12.28 21.54 -8.20
C SER A 16 -10.75 21.41 -8.14
N HIS A 17 -10.05 22.14 -9.03
CA HIS A 17 -8.59 22.25 -9.00
C HIS A 17 -8.08 23.16 -7.86
N GLN A 18 -8.98 23.86 -7.16
CA GLN A 18 -8.62 24.71 -6.04
C GLN A 18 -8.43 23.87 -4.78
N PRO A 19 -7.32 24.07 -4.03
CA PRO A 19 -7.00 23.25 -2.87
C PRO A 19 -7.93 23.48 -1.68
N ASP A 20 -8.63 24.61 -1.59
CA ASP A 20 -9.63 24.88 -0.54
C ASP A 20 -11.03 24.33 -0.86
N SER A 21 -11.20 23.65 -1.99
CA SER A 21 -12.49 23.10 -2.42
C SER A 21 -12.75 21.67 -1.94
N ALA A 22 -12.24 21.29 -0.76
CA ALA A 22 -12.47 19.96 -0.20
C ALA A 22 -13.97 19.63 -0.15
N CYS A 23 -14.33 18.42 -0.58
CA CYS A 23 -15.71 17.93 -0.60
C CYS A 23 -15.92 16.60 0.12
N GLN A 24 -14.83 15.88 0.41
CA GLN A 24 -14.80 14.72 1.31
C GLN A 24 -13.44 14.66 1.99
N LEU A 25 -13.42 14.19 3.24
CA LEU A 25 -12.20 13.83 3.97
C LEU A 25 -12.38 12.45 4.59
N GLY A 26 -11.45 11.54 4.33
CA GLY A 26 -11.29 10.30 5.07
C GLY A 26 -10.21 10.44 6.14
N ALA A 27 -10.42 9.81 7.30
CA ALA A 27 -9.38 9.66 8.32
C ALA A 27 -9.42 8.27 8.95
N VAL A 28 -8.26 7.63 9.04
CA VAL A 28 -8.07 6.29 9.61
C VAL A 28 -7.03 6.36 10.71
N VAL A 29 -7.46 6.12 11.94
CA VAL A 29 -6.62 6.19 13.13
C VAL A 29 -6.00 4.82 13.37
N VAL A 30 -4.67 4.78 13.44
CA VAL A 30 -3.90 3.56 13.70
C VAL A 30 -3.17 3.69 15.03
N ARG A 31 -3.32 2.68 15.88
CA ARG A 31 -2.61 2.55 17.17
C ARG A 31 -1.99 1.18 17.27
N ASP A 32 -0.74 1.11 17.72
CA ASP A 32 0.01 -0.14 17.85
C ASP A 32 -0.04 -1.02 16.57
N GLY A 33 -0.03 -0.36 15.40
CA GLY A 33 -0.09 -1.05 14.11
C GLY A 33 -1.48 -1.57 13.70
N GLN A 34 -2.53 -1.27 14.48
CA GLN A 34 -3.91 -1.69 14.23
C GLN A 34 -4.81 -0.49 13.91
N ILE A 35 -5.71 -0.64 12.94
CA ILE A 35 -6.74 0.36 12.69
C ILE A 35 -7.74 0.30 13.84
N VAL A 36 -7.83 1.37 14.63
CA VAL A 36 -8.72 1.45 15.80
C VAL A 36 -9.94 2.31 15.55
N ASP A 37 -9.90 3.19 14.54
CA ASP A 37 -10.99 4.12 14.25
C ASP A 37 -10.96 4.60 12.79
N GLN A 38 -12.14 4.94 12.26
CA GLN A 38 -12.36 5.33 10.88
C GLN A 38 -13.46 6.40 10.82
N CYS A 39 -13.19 7.53 10.18
CA CYS A 39 -14.13 8.62 10.00
C CYS A 39 -14.16 9.10 8.56
N MET A 40 -15.33 9.58 8.15
CA MET A 40 -15.54 10.23 6.88
C MET A 40 -16.41 11.46 7.10
N TRP A 41 -16.02 12.57 6.50
CA TRP A 41 -16.81 13.79 6.47
C TRP A 41 -17.12 14.16 5.03
N MET A 42 -18.40 14.35 4.72
CA MET A 42 -18.82 15.08 3.53
C MET A 42 -18.71 16.58 3.84
N ILE A 43 -18.24 17.34 2.87
CA ILE A 43 -17.88 18.75 3.07
C ILE A 43 -18.56 19.56 1.99
N ARG A 44 -19.25 20.63 2.39
CA ARG A 44 -19.79 21.60 1.44
C ARG A 44 -18.68 22.60 1.06
N PRO A 45 -18.13 22.56 -0.17
CA PRO A 45 -17.14 23.54 -0.60
C PRO A 45 -17.78 24.91 -0.80
N GLU A 46 -17.01 25.97 -0.59
CA GLU A 46 -17.44 27.35 -0.79
C GLU A 46 -16.51 28.04 -1.81
N PRO A 47 -17.01 28.48 -2.99
CA PRO A 47 -18.39 28.35 -3.48
C PRO A 47 -18.79 26.89 -3.76
N LEU A 48 -20.11 26.61 -3.76
CA LEU A 48 -20.67 25.30 -4.10
C LEU A 48 -20.55 25.03 -5.62
N TYR A 49 -19.33 24.78 -6.07
CA TYR A 49 -18.96 24.55 -7.45
C TYR A 49 -18.18 23.25 -7.57
N PHE A 50 -18.56 22.42 -8.54
CA PHE A 50 -17.84 21.19 -8.86
C PHE A 50 -17.42 21.20 -10.33
N SER A 51 -16.16 20.89 -10.57
CA SER A 51 -15.66 20.66 -11.92
C SER A 51 -16.14 19.29 -12.41
N GLN A 52 -16.50 19.20 -13.70
CA GLN A 52 -16.91 17.93 -14.30
C GLN A 52 -15.78 16.88 -14.27
N GLY A 53 -14.52 17.31 -14.23
CA GLY A 53 -13.37 16.40 -14.09
C GLY A 53 -13.34 15.72 -12.73
N ASN A 54 -13.56 16.48 -11.66
CA ASN A 54 -13.56 15.99 -10.29
C ASN A 54 -14.73 15.03 -10.05
N ILE A 55 -15.95 15.41 -10.46
CA ILE A 55 -17.13 14.53 -10.37
C ILE A 55 -16.90 13.17 -11.07
N ARG A 56 -16.22 13.15 -12.23
CA ARG A 56 -15.92 11.89 -12.93
C ARG A 56 -14.93 10.99 -12.19
N ILE A 57 -14.10 11.55 -11.31
CA ILE A 57 -13.10 10.82 -10.53
C ILE A 57 -13.77 10.13 -9.35
N HIS A 58 -14.42 10.91 -8.47
CA HIS A 58 -14.94 10.43 -7.19
C HIS A 58 -16.47 10.26 -7.14
N GLY A 59 -17.21 10.73 -8.15
CA GLY A 59 -18.67 10.59 -8.23
C GLY A 59 -19.47 11.56 -7.35
N ILE A 60 -18.85 12.21 -6.36
CA ILE A 60 -19.50 13.23 -5.51
C ILE A 60 -20.03 14.39 -6.35
N THR A 61 -21.30 14.72 -6.14
CA THR A 61 -22.04 15.76 -6.83
C THR A 61 -22.40 16.92 -5.88
N PRO A 62 -22.63 18.15 -6.40
CA PRO A 62 -23.10 19.26 -5.58
C PRO A 62 -24.37 18.97 -4.79
N ALA A 63 -25.24 18.08 -5.29
CA ALA A 63 -26.50 17.74 -4.62
C ALA A 63 -26.27 16.90 -3.35
N GLN A 64 -25.22 16.08 -3.31
CA GLN A 64 -24.89 15.25 -2.15
C GLN A 64 -24.30 16.04 -0.98
N VAL A 65 -23.65 17.18 -1.25
CA VAL A 65 -22.97 17.98 -0.21
C VAL A 65 -23.67 19.30 0.10
N ARG A 66 -24.78 19.63 -0.57
CA ARG A 66 -25.41 20.96 -0.48
C ARG A 66 -25.80 21.35 0.94
N GLU A 67 -26.31 20.38 1.70
CA GLU A 67 -26.81 20.56 3.06
C GLU A 67 -25.75 20.18 4.12
N GLU A 68 -24.56 19.77 3.67
CA GLU A 68 -23.45 19.43 4.58
C GLU A 68 -22.79 20.70 5.14
N SER A 69 -22.04 20.51 6.21
CA SER A 69 -21.27 21.58 6.83
C SER A 69 -20.06 21.96 5.97
N ASN A 70 -19.63 23.23 6.02
CA ASN A 70 -18.36 23.63 5.40
C ASN A 70 -17.18 23.13 6.24
N PHE A 71 -15.96 23.17 5.68
CA PHE A 71 -14.76 22.68 6.36
C PHE A 71 -14.51 23.39 7.70
N GLY A 72 -14.78 24.70 7.76
CA GLY A 72 -14.59 25.48 8.98
C GLY A 72 -15.46 25.02 10.15
N ASP A 73 -16.68 24.61 9.87
CA ASP A 73 -17.64 24.18 10.90
C ASP A 73 -17.24 22.82 11.51
N ILE A 74 -16.74 21.90 10.69
CA ILE A 74 -16.32 20.55 11.11
C ILE A 74 -14.87 20.48 11.60
N TRP A 75 -14.09 21.55 11.46
CA TRP A 75 -12.65 21.52 11.80
C TRP A 75 -12.38 21.14 13.26
N ALA A 76 -13.20 21.57 14.21
CA ALA A 76 -13.01 21.22 15.62
C ALA A 76 -13.11 19.70 15.84
N GLU A 77 -14.04 19.05 15.16
CA GLU A 77 -14.22 17.59 15.20
C GLU A 77 -13.02 16.88 14.54
N ILE A 78 -12.64 17.31 13.34
CA ILE A 78 -11.49 16.75 12.60
C ILE A 78 -10.22 16.88 13.45
N SER A 79 -9.95 18.07 13.98
CA SER A 79 -8.76 18.36 14.78
C SER A 79 -8.69 17.49 16.04
N ASN A 80 -9.83 17.26 16.70
CA ASN A 80 -9.90 16.38 17.87
C ASN A 80 -9.63 14.93 17.48
N LYS A 81 -10.13 14.49 16.32
CA LYS A 81 -9.94 13.13 15.82
C LYS A 81 -8.49 12.83 15.47
N ILE A 82 -7.83 13.72 14.72
CA ILE A 82 -6.43 13.53 14.30
C ILE A 82 -5.44 13.79 15.44
N GLY A 83 -5.81 14.63 16.41
CA GLY A 83 -4.96 14.98 17.54
C GLY A 83 -3.59 15.52 17.12
N ASN A 84 -2.54 15.00 17.77
CA ASN A 84 -1.14 15.34 17.48
C ASN A 84 -0.44 14.25 16.64
N ASP A 85 -1.21 13.38 15.99
CA ASP A 85 -0.66 12.26 15.23
C ASP A 85 0.22 12.74 14.08
N CYS A 86 1.16 11.90 13.68
CA CYS A 86 1.77 12.03 12.36
C CYS A 86 0.69 11.76 11.31
N LEU A 87 0.44 12.73 10.43
CA LEU A 87 -0.49 12.54 9.32
C LEU A 87 0.18 11.70 8.21
N VAL A 88 -0.58 10.77 7.63
CA VAL A 88 -0.08 9.86 6.60
C VAL A 88 -0.96 9.96 5.37
N ALA A 89 -0.39 10.31 4.22
CA ALA A 89 -1.15 10.41 2.98
C ALA A 89 -0.40 9.82 1.78
N HIS A 90 -1.13 9.38 0.76
CA HIS A 90 -0.54 8.83 -0.45
C HIS A 90 -0.33 9.96 -1.45
N ASN A 91 0.94 10.32 -1.70
CA ASN A 91 1.27 11.59 -2.37
C ASN A 91 0.93 12.82 -1.48
N ALA A 92 1.24 12.72 -0.19
CA ALA A 92 0.90 13.67 0.88
C ALA A 92 1.06 15.17 0.59
N SER A 93 1.92 15.58 -0.34
CA SER A 93 2.03 17.00 -0.68
C SER A 93 0.73 17.59 -1.25
N PHE A 94 -0.17 16.77 -1.78
CA PHE A 94 -1.50 17.17 -2.21
C PHE A 94 -2.41 17.43 -1.00
N ASP A 95 -2.67 16.41 -0.19
CA ASP A 95 -3.59 16.45 0.95
C ASP A 95 -3.22 17.52 1.97
N ILE A 96 -1.92 17.67 2.25
CA ILE A 96 -1.42 18.66 3.19
C ILE A 96 -1.66 20.08 2.65
N LYS A 97 -1.61 20.29 1.33
CA LYS A 97 -1.97 21.59 0.74
C LYS A 97 -3.47 21.84 0.81
N VAL A 98 -4.29 20.82 0.62
CA VAL A 98 -5.75 20.91 0.74
C VAL A 98 -6.12 21.31 2.17
N LEU A 99 -5.60 20.60 3.16
CA LEU A 99 -5.80 20.90 4.58
C LEU A 99 -5.39 22.35 4.92
N LEU A 100 -4.17 22.75 4.55
CA LEU A 100 -3.69 24.11 4.81
C LEU A 100 -4.52 25.18 4.10
N ALA A 101 -5.00 24.93 2.88
CA ALA A 101 -5.83 25.86 2.15
C ALA A 101 -7.21 26.02 2.81
N CYS A 102 -7.85 24.90 3.18
CA CYS A 102 -9.13 24.92 3.88
C CYS A 102 -9.05 25.67 5.22
N LEU A 103 -8.00 25.42 6.02
CA LEU A 103 -7.78 26.15 7.28
C LEU A 103 -7.64 27.65 7.07
N ARG A 104 -6.91 28.08 6.03
CA ARG A 104 -6.74 29.50 5.70
C ARG A 104 -8.04 30.13 5.23
N THR A 105 -8.74 29.50 4.29
CA THR A 105 -10.00 30.00 3.73
C THR A 105 -11.06 30.19 4.83
N HIS A 106 -11.14 29.26 5.78
CA HIS A 106 -12.08 29.34 6.91
C HIS A 106 -11.51 30.03 8.17
N GLN A 107 -10.36 30.69 8.06
CA GLN A 107 -9.72 31.47 9.14
C GLN A 107 -9.56 30.67 10.45
N LYS A 108 -9.22 29.39 10.32
CA LYS A 108 -8.94 28.51 11.46
C LYS A 108 -7.46 28.56 11.81
N ALA A 109 -7.15 28.40 13.09
CA ALA A 109 -5.77 28.27 13.54
C ALA A 109 -5.12 27.05 12.88
N ILE A 110 -3.92 27.23 12.33
CA ILE A 110 -3.15 26.16 11.69
C ILE A 110 -2.21 25.56 12.75
N PRO A 111 -2.49 24.35 13.26
CA PRO A 111 -1.59 23.70 14.21
C PRO A 111 -0.26 23.35 13.52
N GLU A 112 0.80 23.21 14.32
CA GLU A 112 2.00 22.56 13.82
C GLU A 112 1.82 21.05 13.84
N PHE A 113 2.09 20.40 12.72
CA PHE A 113 1.98 18.95 12.61
C PHE A 113 3.06 18.35 11.72
N HIS A 114 3.28 17.06 11.93
CA HIS A 114 4.17 16.25 11.12
C HIS A 114 3.36 15.39 10.15
N PHE A 115 3.97 15.07 9.01
CA PHE A 115 3.37 14.13 8.08
C PHE A 115 4.42 13.30 7.33
N THR A 116 3.98 12.17 6.79
CA THR A 116 4.81 11.33 5.92
C THR A 116 4.02 10.84 4.70
N CYS A 117 4.74 10.33 3.71
CA CYS A 117 4.18 10.01 2.39
C CYS A 117 4.37 8.54 2.07
N THR A 118 3.27 7.79 2.01
CA THR A 118 3.31 6.34 1.74
C THR A 118 3.86 6.03 0.36
N ARG A 119 3.68 6.92 -0.61
CA ARG A 119 4.32 6.81 -1.93
C ARG A 119 5.84 6.91 -1.86
N ALA A 120 6.39 7.78 -1.00
CA ALA A 120 7.83 7.89 -0.81
C ALA A 120 8.40 6.69 -0.05
N ILE A 121 7.68 6.25 0.99
CA ILE A 121 7.98 5.04 1.77
C ILE A 121 8.00 3.81 0.86
N ALA A 122 6.96 3.61 0.05
CA ALA A 122 6.85 2.48 -0.87
C ALA A 122 8.00 2.44 -1.88
N ARG A 123 8.44 3.60 -2.41
CA ARG A 123 9.59 3.67 -3.34
C ARG A 123 10.92 3.27 -2.71
N ARG A 124 11.09 3.52 -1.41
CA ARG A 124 12.29 3.12 -0.67
C ARG A 124 12.21 1.67 -0.18
N THR A 125 11.01 1.20 0.08
CA THR A 125 10.72 -0.16 0.52
C THR A 125 10.87 -1.12 -0.67
N TRP A 126 10.14 -0.91 -1.76
CA TRP A 126 10.11 -1.83 -2.89
C TRP A 126 10.69 -1.20 -4.17
N PRO A 127 11.99 -0.84 -4.24
CA PRO A 127 12.56 0.01 -5.30
C PRO A 127 12.38 -0.53 -6.73
N HIS A 128 12.22 -1.84 -6.88
CA HIS A 128 12.03 -2.51 -8.18
C HIS A 128 10.57 -2.57 -8.65
N HIS A 129 9.62 -2.10 -7.83
CA HIS A 129 8.21 -2.06 -8.22
C HIS A 129 7.96 -1.00 -9.30
N ARG A 130 7.11 -1.33 -10.29
CA ARG A 130 6.94 -0.51 -11.51
C ARG A 130 6.10 0.75 -11.29
N ARG A 131 5.07 0.72 -10.44
CA ARG A 131 4.11 1.82 -10.28
C ARG A 131 3.71 2.05 -8.81
N TYR A 132 3.97 3.24 -8.29
CA TYR A 132 3.66 3.61 -6.91
C TYR A 132 2.46 4.57 -6.83
N GLY A 133 1.42 4.34 -7.63
CA GLY A 133 0.13 4.98 -7.37
C GLY A 133 -0.65 4.14 -6.36
N LEU A 134 -1.67 4.73 -5.73
CA LEU A 134 -2.42 4.06 -4.68
C LEU A 134 -3.04 2.75 -5.18
N LYS A 135 -3.81 2.80 -6.28
CA LYS A 135 -4.43 1.63 -6.91
C LYS A 135 -3.44 0.52 -7.31
N PRO A 136 -2.39 0.75 -8.14
CA PRO A 136 -1.48 -0.32 -8.52
C PRO A 136 -0.73 -0.93 -7.33
N LEU A 137 -0.37 -0.12 -6.34
CA LEU A 137 0.32 -0.61 -5.15
C LEU A 137 -0.61 -1.44 -4.26
N SER A 138 -1.84 -0.96 -4.04
CA SER A 138 -2.88 -1.68 -3.30
C SER A 138 -3.24 -3.01 -3.96
N ASN A 139 -3.43 -3.02 -5.28
CA ASN A 139 -3.68 -4.26 -6.04
C ASN A 139 -2.52 -5.26 -5.92
N TRP A 140 -1.28 -4.77 -5.92
CA TRP A 140 -0.09 -5.61 -5.76
C TRP A 140 0.00 -6.21 -4.36
N LEU A 141 -0.36 -5.44 -3.33
CA LEU A 141 -0.45 -5.84 -1.92
C LEU A 141 -1.73 -6.63 -1.59
N GLY A 142 -2.67 -6.79 -2.52
CA GLY A 142 -3.95 -7.48 -2.28
C GLY A 142 -4.94 -6.67 -1.43
N ILE A 143 -4.75 -5.36 -1.31
CA ILE A 143 -5.67 -4.46 -0.62
C ILE A 143 -6.81 -4.12 -1.58
N ARG A 144 -8.03 -4.50 -1.22
CA ARG A 144 -9.26 -4.13 -1.92
C ARG A 144 -9.85 -2.87 -1.30
N PHE A 145 -10.32 -1.97 -2.17
CA PHE A 145 -10.96 -0.72 -1.77
C PHE A 145 -11.72 -0.13 -2.96
N GLN A 146 -12.74 0.68 -2.69
CA GLN A 146 -13.38 1.51 -3.73
C GLN A 146 -12.51 2.73 -4.00
N HIS A 147 -11.82 2.75 -5.14
CA HIS A 147 -10.93 3.86 -5.49
C HIS A 147 -11.72 5.14 -5.73
N HIS A 148 -11.24 6.27 -5.18
CA HIS A 148 -11.87 7.59 -5.21
C HIS A 148 -13.06 7.75 -4.27
N ASP A 149 -13.05 6.99 -3.18
CA ASP A 149 -13.72 7.35 -1.93
C ASP A 149 -12.63 7.67 -0.90
N ALA A 150 -12.72 8.85 -0.26
CA ALA A 150 -11.66 9.35 0.60
C ALA A 150 -11.36 8.43 1.80
N LEU A 151 -12.38 7.75 2.35
CA LEU A 151 -12.19 6.84 3.46
C LEU A 151 -11.49 5.56 2.99
N GLU A 152 -11.97 4.97 1.91
CA GLU A 152 -11.38 3.78 1.29
C GLU A 152 -9.92 4.01 0.86
N ASP A 153 -9.62 5.18 0.27
CA ASP A 153 -8.27 5.59 -0.11
C ASP A 153 -7.37 5.80 1.14
N SER A 154 -7.92 6.34 2.23
CA SER A 154 -7.23 6.47 3.53
C SER A 154 -6.90 5.11 4.16
N ILE A 155 -7.83 4.14 4.09
CA ILE A 155 -7.62 2.76 4.57
C ILE A 155 -6.49 2.11 3.76
N ALA A 156 -6.52 2.24 2.44
CA ALA A 156 -5.47 1.72 1.57
C ALA A 156 -4.11 2.35 1.89
N CYS A 157 -4.08 3.68 2.12
CA CYS A 157 -2.89 4.41 2.55
C CYS A 157 -2.32 3.85 3.86
N ALA A 158 -3.15 3.67 4.89
CA ALA A 158 -2.74 3.09 6.17
C ALA A 158 -2.15 1.68 5.99
N LYS A 159 -2.84 0.80 5.25
CA LYS A 159 -2.39 -0.57 4.98
C LYS A 159 -1.06 -0.62 4.22
N ILE A 160 -0.83 0.28 3.27
CA ILE A 160 0.47 0.40 2.58
C ILE A 160 1.60 0.73 3.57
N LEU A 161 1.35 1.65 4.51
CA LEU A 161 2.35 2.01 5.51
C LEU A 161 2.67 0.82 6.43
N LEU A 162 1.63 0.14 6.92
CA LEU A 162 1.78 -1.06 7.74
C LEU A 162 2.56 -2.14 7.00
N ALA A 163 2.24 -2.38 5.73
CA ALA A 163 2.93 -3.37 4.90
C ALA A 163 4.41 -3.03 4.72
N ALA A 164 4.75 -1.75 4.55
CA ALA A 164 6.12 -1.31 4.47
C ALA A 164 6.87 -1.45 5.81
N GLY A 165 6.19 -1.21 6.93
CA GLY A 165 6.73 -1.43 8.27
C GLY A 165 7.10 -2.88 8.52
N ILE A 166 6.16 -3.79 8.24
CA ILE A 166 6.35 -5.25 8.36
C ILE A 166 7.47 -5.74 7.44
N ASP A 167 7.45 -5.36 6.16
CA ASP A 167 8.46 -5.77 5.17
C ASP A 167 9.88 -5.33 5.55
N ARG A 168 10.02 -4.21 6.25
CA ARG A 168 11.30 -3.68 6.73
C ARG A 168 11.66 -4.13 8.15
N GLU A 169 10.82 -4.97 8.77
CA GLU A 169 10.95 -5.38 10.17
C GLU A 169 11.11 -4.17 11.12
N ALA A 170 10.41 -3.08 10.80
CA ALA A 170 10.41 -1.89 11.63
C ALA A 170 9.57 -2.13 12.88
N THR A 171 9.95 -1.48 13.98
CA THR A 171 9.24 -1.58 15.27
C THR A 171 8.31 -0.41 15.54
N SER A 172 8.55 0.74 14.89
CA SER A 172 7.71 1.94 14.96
C SER A 172 7.82 2.75 13.67
N LEU A 173 6.93 3.74 13.47
CA LEU A 173 6.98 4.63 12.31
C LEU A 173 8.33 5.38 12.22
N GLU A 174 8.85 5.87 13.35
CA GLU A 174 10.16 6.54 13.42
C GLU A 174 11.28 5.58 13.00
N HIS A 175 11.23 4.32 13.46
CA HIS A 175 12.21 3.31 13.08
C HIS A 175 12.16 3.02 11.57
N LEU A 176 10.96 2.87 10.99
CA LEU A 176 10.77 2.71 9.55
C LEU A 176 11.40 3.87 8.77
N GLU A 177 11.13 5.11 9.19
CA GLU A 177 11.69 6.31 8.55
C GLU A 177 13.23 6.37 8.64
N GLN A 178 13.81 5.89 9.75
CA GLN A 178 15.26 5.77 9.91
C GLN A 178 15.85 4.75 8.95
N ILE A 179 15.28 3.53 8.87
CA ILE A 179 15.69 2.47 7.94
C ILE A 179 15.66 3.00 6.50
N LEU A 180 14.56 3.65 6.13
CA LEU A 180 14.35 4.16 4.77
C LEU A 180 15.09 5.47 4.48
N LYS A 181 15.76 6.07 5.48
CA LYS A 181 16.44 7.36 5.40
C LYS A 181 15.53 8.46 4.87
N LEU A 182 14.31 8.53 5.42
CA LEU A 182 13.30 9.54 5.13
C LEU A 182 13.23 10.53 6.30
N ASN A 183 12.89 11.77 5.98
CA ASN A 183 12.55 12.81 6.95
C ASN A 183 11.05 13.06 6.87
N ARG A 184 10.39 13.16 8.03
CA ARG A 184 9.02 13.68 8.12
C ARG A 184 8.94 15.06 7.52
N GLY A 185 7.83 15.31 6.84
CA GLY A 185 7.41 16.65 6.51
C GLY A 185 6.90 17.38 7.75
N LYS A 186 6.92 18.71 7.67
CA LYS A 186 6.38 19.60 8.71
C LYS A 186 5.49 20.65 8.06
N ALA A 187 4.41 20.99 8.71
CA ALA A 187 3.54 22.08 8.30
C ALA A 187 3.04 22.85 9.53
N GLY A 188 2.65 24.10 9.29
CA GLY A 188 2.13 25.01 10.29
C GLY A 188 1.73 26.33 9.65
N ASP A 189 1.46 27.35 10.46
CA ASP A 189 1.07 28.67 9.98
C ASP A 189 2.10 29.28 9.00
N TRP A 190 3.39 29.05 9.28
CA TRP A 190 4.53 29.48 8.45
C TRP A 190 4.58 28.83 7.05
N GLY A 191 3.76 27.81 6.78
CA GLY A 191 3.72 27.08 5.52
C GLY A 191 4.01 25.59 5.67
N TYR A 192 4.76 25.03 4.72
CA TYR A 192 5.00 23.59 4.65
C TYR A 192 6.40 23.27 4.12
N ARG A 193 6.96 22.17 4.63
CA ARG A 193 8.17 21.51 4.13
C ARG A 193 7.87 20.03 3.88
N GLY A 194 8.05 19.57 2.65
CA GLY A 194 7.77 18.20 2.24
C GLY A 194 8.65 17.14 2.91
N ALA A 195 8.11 15.92 3.01
CA ALA A 195 8.90 14.74 3.34
C ALA A 195 9.98 14.52 2.28
N SER A 196 11.23 14.29 2.70
CA SER A 196 12.38 14.23 1.81
C SER A 196 13.34 13.12 2.21
N GLY A 197 14.16 12.65 1.27
CA GLY A 197 15.27 11.77 1.61
C GLY A 197 16.35 12.50 2.41
N LYS A 198 16.95 11.84 3.40
CA LYS A 198 18.16 12.35 4.06
C LYS A 198 19.29 12.41 3.02
N SER A 199 19.65 13.62 2.57
CA SER A 199 20.85 13.82 1.75
C SER A 199 22.10 13.44 2.54
N LYS A 200 23.06 12.78 1.89
CA LYS A 200 24.44 12.73 2.43
C LYS A 200 24.93 14.18 2.53
N LYS A 201 25.42 14.61 3.70
CA LYS A 201 26.17 15.87 3.81
C LYS A 201 27.30 15.82 2.79
N ARG A 202 27.23 16.60 1.72
CA ARG A 202 28.40 16.90 0.88
C ARG A 202 29.32 17.73 1.76
N MET A 203 30.49 17.20 2.12
CA MET A 203 31.56 18.03 2.64
C MET A 203 31.90 19.04 1.55
N SER A 204 31.75 20.32 1.86
CA SER A 204 32.15 21.41 0.97
C SER A 204 33.68 21.39 0.86
N HIS A 205 34.20 20.84 -0.24
CA HIS A 205 35.53 21.24 -0.70
C HIS A 205 35.37 22.59 -1.38
N THR A 206 35.78 23.63 -0.67
CA THR A 206 36.04 24.95 -1.25
C THR A 206 37.15 24.80 -2.28
N ASN A 207 36.84 24.99 -3.56
CA ASN A 207 37.86 25.14 -4.60
C ASN A 207 37.88 26.62 -5.03
N PRO A 208 39.05 27.28 -5.09
CA PRO A 208 39.12 28.71 -5.36
C PRO A 208 38.86 29.04 -6.84
N LYS A 209 38.39 30.28 -7.04
CA LYS A 209 37.99 30.94 -8.28
C LYS A 209 38.89 30.62 -9.49
N ALA A 210 38.24 30.37 -10.63
CA ALA A 210 38.82 30.60 -11.95
C ALA A 210 37.88 31.49 -12.78
N THR A 211 38.51 32.45 -13.43
CA THR A 211 38.00 33.64 -14.12
C THR A 211 37.35 33.35 -15.47
N THR A 212 36.30 34.11 -15.79
CA THR A 212 35.72 34.27 -17.14
C THR A 212 36.70 34.93 -18.12
N PRO A 213 36.49 34.77 -19.45
CA PRO A 213 36.03 35.95 -20.20
C PRO A 213 34.99 35.69 -21.33
N SER A 214 34.11 36.69 -21.47
CA SER A 214 33.49 37.32 -22.67
C SER A 214 32.81 36.52 -23.81
N SER A 215 31.51 36.86 -23.99
CA SER A 215 30.58 36.81 -25.16
C SER A 215 31.15 37.34 -26.51
N PRO A 216 30.42 37.36 -27.69
CA PRO A 216 28.95 37.33 -27.91
C PRO A 216 28.36 36.60 -29.17
N ALA A 217 27.01 36.60 -29.23
CA ALA A 217 26.08 36.69 -30.38
C ALA A 217 25.81 35.53 -31.36
N GLY A 218 24.51 35.28 -31.64
CA GLY A 218 24.01 34.72 -32.92
C GLY A 218 22.93 33.63 -32.82
N LEU A 219 21.65 33.99 -32.94
CA LEU A 219 20.54 33.13 -33.41
C LEU A 219 20.65 32.96 -34.96
N PRO A 220 19.95 32.04 -35.68
CA PRO A 220 18.67 31.39 -35.35
C PRO A 220 18.48 29.90 -35.78
N PHE A 221 17.30 29.38 -35.41
CA PHE A 221 16.49 28.30 -36.03
C PHE A 221 17.01 27.62 -37.31
N LEU A 222 17.02 26.28 -37.30
CA LEU A 222 16.84 25.42 -38.49
C LEU A 222 16.31 24.05 -38.05
N PHE A 223 15.07 23.72 -38.44
CA PHE A 223 14.60 22.35 -38.53
C PHE A 223 15.34 21.64 -39.68
N PRO A 224 15.52 20.31 -39.60
CA PRO A 224 15.03 19.51 -40.71
C PRO A 224 14.20 18.31 -40.27
N ASN A 225 13.10 18.17 -40.98
CA ASN A 225 12.27 16.99 -41.09
C ASN A 225 13.00 15.96 -41.97
N GLN A 226 13.12 14.70 -41.55
CA GLN A 226 13.32 13.61 -42.50
C GLN A 226 12.80 12.28 -41.97
N LEU A 227 11.84 11.75 -42.73
CA LEU A 227 11.28 10.41 -42.65
C LEU A 227 12.38 9.35 -42.77
N ALA A 228 12.32 8.35 -41.90
CA ALA A 228 12.85 7.02 -42.19
C ALA A 228 11.95 5.97 -41.54
N SER A 229 11.16 5.32 -42.39
CA SER A 229 10.44 4.08 -42.14
C SER A 229 11.40 2.98 -41.71
N GLY A 230 11.14 2.38 -40.55
CA GLY A 230 11.87 1.21 -40.07
C GLY A 230 11.09 0.56 -38.94
N GLU A 231 10.18 -0.36 -39.30
CA GLU A 231 9.53 -1.26 -38.35
C GLU A 231 10.60 -2.09 -37.63
N LYS A 232 11.00 -1.66 -36.44
CA LYS A 232 11.76 -2.50 -35.51
C LYS A 232 10.78 -3.45 -34.83
N ARG A 233 10.73 -4.68 -35.36
CA ARG A 233 10.11 -5.85 -34.75
C ARG A 233 10.69 -6.03 -33.34
N VAL A 234 9.88 -5.73 -32.32
CA VAL A 234 10.23 -6.01 -30.92
C VAL A 234 10.20 -7.52 -30.73
N PRO A 235 11.29 -8.18 -30.27
CA PRO A 235 11.24 -9.60 -29.99
C PRO A 235 10.27 -9.84 -28.83
N LYS A 236 9.30 -10.72 -29.06
CA LYS A 236 8.31 -11.18 -28.09
C LYS A 236 9.06 -11.99 -27.03
N VAL A 237 9.39 -11.35 -25.90
CA VAL A 237 9.93 -12.05 -24.73
C VAL A 237 8.82 -12.97 -24.24
N ALA A 238 9.07 -14.27 -24.25
CA ALA A 238 8.18 -15.25 -23.64
C ALA A 238 8.01 -14.86 -22.17
N GLU A 239 6.77 -14.63 -21.75
CA GLU A 239 6.43 -14.39 -20.35
C GLU A 239 6.83 -15.65 -19.58
N SER A 240 7.98 -15.60 -18.91
CA SER A 240 8.33 -16.58 -17.87
C SER A 240 7.26 -16.49 -16.80
N GLU A 241 6.68 -17.62 -16.39
CA GLU A 241 5.73 -17.66 -15.27
C GLU A 241 6.33 -16.88 -14.10
N PRO A 242 5.55 -16.02 -13.42
CA PRO A 242 6.09 -15.16 -12.38
C PRO A 242 6.69 -16.03 -11.28
N GLU A 243 7.99 -15.85 -11.05
CA GLU A 243 8.71 -16.44 -9.93
C GLU A 243 7.93 -16.13 -8.65
N ILE A 244 7.61 -17.17 -7.87
CA ILE A 244 6.76 -17.06 -6.70
C ILE A 244 7.53 -16.29 -5.63
N ASP A 245 7.21 -15.00 -5.51
CA ASP A 245 7.81 -14.09 -4.53
C ASP A 245 7.27 -14.41 -3.12
N MET A 246 8.01 -15.23 -2.36
CA MET A 246 7.63 -15.63 -1.01
C MET A 246 7.48 -14.43 -0.07
N GLN A 247 8.33 -13.40 -0.21
CA GLN A 247 8.21 -12.18 0.59
C GLN A 247 6.88 -11.48 0.32
N ARG A 248 6.47 -11.40 -0.96
CA ARG A 248 5.15 -10.89 -1.34
C ARG A 248 4.02 -11.70 -0.70
N ILE A 249 4.11 -13.03 -0.63
CA ILE A 249 3.04 -13.85 -0.03
C ILE A 249 2.97 -13.61 1.49
N LEU A 250 4.12 -13.52 2.16
CA LEU A 250 4.18 -13.26 3.60
C LEU A 250 3.63 -11.88 3.96
N ILE A 251 4.01 -10.83 3.20
CA ILE A 251 3.48 -9.48 3.38
C ILE A 251 1.97 -9.48 3.15
N ARG A 252 1.48 -10.15 2.11
CA ARG A 252 0.03 -10.24 1.82
C ARG A 252 -0.73 -11.01 2.91
N GLY A 253 -0.13 -12.06 3.44
CA GLY A 253 -0.80 -12.96 4.38
C GLY A 253 -1.20 -12.29 5.67
N GLU A 254 -0.37 -11.37 6.16
CA GLU A 254 -0.66 -10.64 7.38
C GLU A 254 -1.88 -9.70 7.27
N PHE A 255 -2.22 -9.22 6.06
CA PHE A 255 -3.35 -8.30 5.83
C PHE A 255 -4.64 -8.95 5.35
N VAL A 256 -4.56 -9.88 4.40
CA VAL A 256 -5.77 -10.50 3.80
C VAL A 256 -6.21 -11.72 4.59
N ARG A 257 -5.28 -12.35 5.31
CA ARG A 257 -5.47 -13.61 6.05
C ARG A 257 -6.34 -14.62 5.27
N PRO A 258 -5.97 -14.99 4.02
CA PRO A 258 -6.80 -15.82 3.14
C PRO A 258 -7.09 -17.21 3.71
N LEU A 259 -6.31 -17.65 4.71
CA LEU A 259 -6.48 -18.92 5.40
C LEU A 259 -7.14 -18.74 6.77
N SER A 260 -7.74 -17.59 7.08
CA SER A 260 -8.35 -17.33 8.40
C SER A 260 -9.36 -18.43 8.78
N GLY A 261 -9.08 -19.11 9.90
CA GLY A 261 -9.92 -20.19 10.42
C GLY A 261 -9.84 -21.51 9.64
N LYS A 262 -8.91 -21.62 8.68
CA LYS A 262 -8.67 -22.83 7.89
C LYS A 262 -7.57 -23.68 8.48
N ARG A 263 -7.71 -25.00 8.38
CA ARG A 263 -6.70 -25.99 8.77
C ARG A 263 -5.99 -26.60 7.57
N ILE A 264 -4.66 -26.52 7.56
CA ILE A 264 -3.83 -26.89 6.41
C ILE A 264 -2.80 -27.93 6.84
N ALA A 265 -2.76 -29.03 6.12
CA ALA A 265 -1.72 -30.04 6.23
C ALA A 265 -0.84 -30.05 4.98
N PHE A 266 0.44 -30.39 5.13
CA PHE A 266 1.38 -30.54 4.01
C PHE A 266 1.91 -31.97 3.99
N SER A 267 2.06 -32.55 2.80
CA SER A 267 2.62 -33.90 2.64
C SER A 267 3.58 -33.96 1.45
N GLY A 268 4.63 -34.78 1.59
CA GLY A 268 5.65 -34.98 0.56
C GLY A 268 6.67 -33.85 0.47
N LYS A 269 7.51 -33.90 -0.57
CA LYS A 269 8.59 -32.93 -0.77
C LYS A 269 8.09 -31.69 -1.53
N LEU A 270 7.97 -30.59 -0.80
CA LEU A 270 7.70 -29.26 -1.34
C LEU A 270 8.93 -28.75 -2.14
N ARG A 271 8.68 -28.10 -3.27
CA ARG A 271 9.67 -27.60 -4.23
C ARG A 271 10.02 -26.13 -3.98
N CYS A 272 9.05 -25.35 -3.52
CA CYS A 272 9.10 -23.90 -3.43
C CYS A 272 9.26 -23.41 -1.99
N MET A 273 9.15 -24.29 -0.99
CA MET A 273 9.28 -23.93 0.43
C MET A 273 9.73 -25.12 1.29
N SER A 274 10.41 -24.87 2.41
CA SER A 274 10.67 -25.91 3.42
C SER A 274 9.42 -26.19 4.26
N PRO A 275 9.34 -27.32 5.00
CA PRO A 275 8.23 -27.56 5.93
C PRO A 275 8.06 -26.46 6.99
N SER A 276 9.17 -25.92 7.50
CA SER A 276 9.16 -24.78 8.44
C SER A 276 8.62 -23.49 7.79
N ASP A 277 8.96 -23.25 6.52
CA ASP A 277 8.42 -22.12 5.77
C ASP A 277 6.92 -22.29 5.51
N ALA A 278 6.46 -23.51 5.23
CA ALA A 278 5.05 -23.82 5.01
C ALA A 278 4.20 -23.60 6.27
N GLU A 279 4.71 -23.98 7.44
CA GLU A 279 4.10 -23.69 8.74
C GLU A 279 4.04 -22.18 8.99
N THR A 280 5.17 -21.49 8.85
CA THR A 280 5.27 -20.04 9.05
C THR A 280 4.33 -19.28 8.11
N LEU A 281 4.28 -19.71 6.85
CA LEU A 281 3.40 -19.14 5.83
C LEU A 281 1.93 -19.33 6.19
N THR A 282 1.54 -20.55 6.60
CA THR A 282 0.17 -20.87 7.00
C THR A 282 -0.28 -20.02 8.18
N ALA A 283 0.57 -19.91 9.21
CA ALA A 283 0.29 -19.11 10.39
C ALA A 283 0.13 -17.62 10.04
N ARG A 284 1.03 -17.06 9.23
CA ARG A 284 0.96 -15.65 8.80
C ARG A 284 -0.25 -15.36 7.91
N LEU A 285 -0.69 -16.32 7.10
CA LEU A 285 -1.91 -16.23 6.30
C LEU A 285 -3.20 -16.44 7.12
N GLY A 286 -3.10 -16.60 8.45
CA GLY A 286 -4.23 -16.75 9.37
C GLY A 286 -4.77 -18.18 9.53
N GLY A 287 -4.10 -19.17 8.94
CA GLY A 287 -4.47 -20.58 9.04
C GLY A 287 -3.82 -21.28 10.22
N THR A 288 -4.30 -22.49 10.51
CA THR A 288 -3.72 -23.41 11.49
C THR A 288 -3.02 -24.54 10.74
N TRP A 289 -1.73 -24.68 10.95
CA TRP A 289 -0.96 -25.81 10.42
C TRP A 289 -1.26 -27.10 11.21
N GLN A 290 -1.30 -28.22 10.51
CA GLN A 290 -1.44 -29.56 11.09
C GLN A 290 -0.43 -30.53 10.45
N GLU A 291 0.15 -31.41 11.27
CA GLU A 291 1.06 -32.48 10.81
C GLU A 291 0.30 -33.65 10.16
N THR A 292 -0.91 -33.92 10.65
CA THR A 292 -1.76 -35.03 10.19
C THR A 292 -3.11 -34.53 9.69
N VAL A 293 -3.69 -35.28 8.76
CA VAL A 293 -5.01 -34.98 8.20
C VAL A 293 -6.10 -35.60 9.07
N ASP A 294 -7.11 -34.80 9.41
CA ASP A 294 -8.30 -35.23 10.14
C ASP A 294 -9.59 -34.75 9.42
N GLN A 295 -10.76 -35.05 10.00
CA GLN A 295 -12.07 -34.64 9.47
C GLN A 295 -12.28 -33.11 9.44
N GLN A 296 -11.41 -32.39 10.13
CA GLN A 296 -11.46 -30.97 10.39
C GLN A 296 -10.49 -30.19 9.49
N THR A 297 -9.58 -30.87 8.79
CA THR A 297 -8.67 -30.31 7.79
C THR A 297 -9.43 -29.73 6.59
N ASP A 298 -9.11 -28.50 6.20
CA ASP A 298 -9.69 -27.86 5.01
C ASP A 298 -8.87 -28.15 3.75
N TYR A 299 -7.54 -28.09 3.84
CA TYR A 299 -6.63 -28.27 2.71
C TYR A 299 -5.49 -29.25 3.03
N LEU A 300 -5.28 -30.22 2.15
CA LEU A 300 -4.05 -31.00 2.10
C LEU A 300 -3.23 -30.55 0.89
N VAL A 301 -2.03 -30.01 1.15
CA VAL A 301 -1.10 -29.55 0.12
C VAL A 301 -0.06 -30.64 -0.16
N MET A 302 -0.09 -31.16 -1.38
CA MET A 302 0.79 -32.24 -1.83
C MET A 302 2.01 -31.69 -2.57
N GLY A 303 3.19 -31.95 -2.02
CA GLY A 303 4.46 -31.79 -2.72
C GLY A 303 4.66 -32.84 -3.82
N SER A 304 5.65 -32.64 -4.69
CA SER A 304 5.89 -33.61 -5.76
C SER A 304 6.33 -34.97 -5.22
N SER A 305 5.48 -35.98 -5.43
CA SER A 305 5.79 -37.37 -5.12
C SER A 305 6.87 -37.89 -6.08
N ARG A 306 8.04 -38.30 -5.56
CA ARG A 306 8.80 -39.34 -6.26
C ARG A 306 8.03 -40.63 -6.02
N LYS A 307 7.54 -41.25 -7.10
CA LYS A 307 7.24 -42.68 -7.09
C LYS A 307 8.55 -43.43 -6.79
N SER A 308 8.88 -43.57 -5.52
CA SER A 308 9.72 -44.66 -5.05
C SER A 308 8.89 -45.39 -4.01
N SER A 309 8.46 -46.58 -4.42
CA SER A 309 8.09 -47.67 -3.54
C SER A 309 8.99 -47.73 -2.30
N THR A 310 8.38 -48.13 -1.19
CA THR A 310 8.99 -48.59 0.07
C THR A 310 9.76 -47.58 0.92
N SER A 311 9.05 -46.98 1.90
CA SER A 311 9.48 -46.98 3.31
C SER A 311 8.34 -46.55 4.23
N ILE A 312 8.21 -47.30 5.32
CA ILE A 312 7.21 -47.27 6.39
C ILE A 312 7.50 -46.07 7.30
N ASP A 313 6.51 -45.19 7.51
CA ASP A 313 6.10 -44.62 8.81
C ASP A 313 5.07 -43.50 8.59
N GLY A 314 3.85 -43.72 9.11
CA GLY A 314 2.73 -42.79 9.05
C GLY A 314 1.66 -43.17 8.03
N PRO A 315 0.36 -43.02 8.35
CA PRO A 315 -0.71 -43.21 7.38
C PRO A 315 -0.50 -42.23 6.22
N ASP A 316 -0.63 -42.71 4.99
CA ASP A 316 -0.50 -41.86 3.80
C ASP A 316 -1.57 -40.77 3.89
N ASN A 317 -1.17 -39.55 4.24
CA ASN A 317 -2.06 -38.40 4.38
C ASN A 317 -2.92 -38.20 3.12
N ALA A 318 -2.43 -38.61 1.94
CA ALA A 318 -3.22 -38.62 0.71
C ALA A 318 -4.36 -39.64 0.75
N HIS A 319 -4.09 -40.85 1.23
CA HIS A 319 -5.10 -41.89 1.43
C HIS A 319 -6.12 -41.50 2.50
N LEU A 320 -5.68 -40.89 3.61
CA LEU A 320 -6.56 -40.38 4.66
C LEU A 320 -7.47 -39.25 4.16
N ALA A 321 -6.91 -38.26 3.44
CA ALA A 321 -7.71 -37.19 2.84
C ALA A 321 -8.75 -37.73 1.86
N GLN A 322 -8.39 -38.76 1.08
CA GLN A 322 -9.32 -39.43 0.18
C GLN A 322 -10.45 -40.15 0.95
N CYS A 323 -10.11 -40.91 2.01
CA CYS A 323 -11.11 -41.57 2.86
C CYS A 323 -12.07 -40.56 3.50
N PHE A 324 -11.58 -39.41 3.97
CA PHE A 324 -12.42 -38.37 4.54
C PHE A 324 -13.29 -37.69 3.48
N SER A 325 -12.77 -37.46 2.28
CA SER A 325 -13.57 -36.91 1.18
C SER A 325 -14.69 -37.86 0.75
N GLU A 326 -14.41 -39.17 0.65
CA GLU A 326 -15.38 -40.22 0.36
C GLU A 326 -16.44 -40.38 1.47
N ALA A 327 -16.06 -40.12 2.73
CA ALA A 327 -16.97 -40.06 3.88
C ALA A 327 -17.79 -38.76 3.96
N GLY A 328 -17.66 -37.85 2.99
CA GLY A 328 -18.45 -36.61 2.88
C GLY A 328 -17.85 -35.40 3.61
N HIS A 329 -16.60 -35.47 4.06
CA HIS A 329 -15.89 -34.33 4.66
C HIS A 329 -15.25 -33.44 3.57
N THR A 330 -15.06 -32.16 3.89
CA THR A 330 -14.68 -31.11 2.93
C THR A 330 -13.17 -30.94 2.72
N VAL A 331 -12.38 -32.00 2.86
CA VAL A 331 -10.92 -31.93 2.70
C VAL A 331 -10.59 -31.72 1.22
N LYS A 332 -9.96 -30.60 0.86
CA LYS A 332 -9.52 -30.31 -0.50
C LYS A 332 -8.04 -30.67 -0.68
N VAL A 333 -7.76 -31.61 -1.57
CA VAL A 333 -6.39 -31.97 -1.94
C VAL A 333 -5.92 -31.09 -3.10
N VAL A 334 -4.84 -30.35 -2.90
CA VAL A 334 -4.24 -29.44 -3.89
C VAL A 334 -2.75 -29.69 -4.00
N ASP A 335 -2.15 -29.46 -5.16
CA ASP A 335 -0.68 -29.43 -5.26
C ASP A 335 -0.11 -28.11 -4.74
N GLU A 336 1.21 -28.09 -4.50
CA GLU A 336 1.92 -26.91 -4.02
C GLU A 336 1.70 -25.65 -4.88
N GLN A 337 1.66 -25.78 -6.21
CA GLN A 337 1.48 -24.65 -7.10
C GLN A 337 0.03 -24.12 -7.05
N ALA A 338 -0.94 -25.01 -6.95
CA ALA A 338 -2.35 -24.68 -6.77
C ALA A 338 -2.62 -24.05 -5.41
N PHE A 339 -1.97 -24.51 -4.34
CA PHE A 339 -2.02 -23.86 -3.03
C PHE A 339 -1.44 -22.44 -3.07
N LEU A 340 -0.28 -22.27 -3.71
CA LEU A 340 0.33 -20.95 -3.90
C LEU A 340 -0.58 -20.04 -4.75
N LYS A 341 -1.20 -20.58 -5.81
CA LYS A 341 -2.20 -19.85 -6.58
C LYS A 341 -3.42 -19.50 -5.75
N LEU A 342 -3.93 -20.39 -4.90
CA LEU A 342 -5.09 -20.15 -4.02
C LEU A 342 -4.84 -18.98 -3.06
N VAL A 343 -3.68 -18.96 -2.39
CA VAL A 343 -3.32 -17.88 -1.46
C VAL A 343 -2.93 -16.58 -2.19
N MET A 344 -2.67 -16.66 -3.51
CA MET A 344 -2.39 -15.52 -4.38
C MET A 344 -3.62 -15.02 -5.16
N SER A 345 -4.62 -15.86 -5.38
CA SER A 345 -5.79 -15.62 -6.21
C SER A 345 -6.81 -14.73 -5.51
N TYR A 346 -7.50 -13.94 -6.33
CA TYR A 346 -8.48 -12.96 -5.93
C TYR A 346 -9.86 -13.63 -5.89
N ASP A 347 -10.50 -13.71 -4.72
CA ASP A 347 -11.96 -13.92 -4.61
C ASP A 347 -12.65 -12.66 -4.13
#